data_AF-A0A401TXP8-F1
#
_entry.id   AF-A0A401TXP8-F1
#
_cell.length_a   1.000
_cell.length_b   1.000
_cell.length_c   1.000
_cell.angle_alpha   90.00
_cell.angle_beta   90.00
_cell.angle_gamma   90.00
#
_symmetry.space_group_name_H-M   'P 1'
#
loop_
_entity.id
_entity.type
_entity.pdbx_description
1 polymer ?
#
loop_
_entity_poly.entity_id
_entity_poly.type
_entity_poly.pdbx_seq_one_letter_code
_entity_poly.pdbx_strand_id
1 'polypeptide(L)'
;MVAGTLSLEDDVNDYDALRDYLKKQHLPEFVLTFDEIEAIIDAALPRAAHRASWWETLRSPQEKMPQREACIEAGYIATRQADGKSVKFKRMPKPR
;
A
#
# COMPACT_ATOMS: atom_id res chain seq x y z
N MET A 1 -35.68 -14.81 18.52
CA MET A 1 -35.03 -14.21 17.34
C MET A 1 -34.04 -13.19 17.87
N VAL A 2 -32.78 -13.58 18.10
CA VAL A 2 -31.75 -12.67 18.60
C VAL A 2 -30.97 -12.16 17.40
N ALA A 3 -30.94 -10.84 17.25
CA ALA A 3 -30.27 -10.13 16.18
C ALA A 3 -28.81 -10.57 16.11
N GLY A 4 -28.37 -10.97 14.91
CA GLY A 4 -26.99 -11.33 14.64
C GLY A 4 -26.09 -10.16 14.97
N THR A 5 -25.15 -10.38 15.89
CA THR A 5 -23.99 -9.52 16.03
C THR A 5 -23.18 -9.73 14.74
N LEU A 6 -23.36 -8.82 13.78
CA LEU A 6 -22.38 -8.67 12.72
C LEU A 6 -21.20 -8.00 13.41
N SER A 7 -20.29 -8.80 13.97
CA SER A 7 -18.95 -8.34 14.26
C SER A 7 -18.41 -7.83 12.92
N LEU A 8 -18.26 -6.52 12.81
CA LEU A 8 -17.41 -5.91 11.81
C LEU A 8 -16.04 -6.55 12.03
N GLU A 9 -15.71 -7.56 11.23
CA GLU A 9 -14.34 -7.99 11.03
C GLU A 9 -13.57 -6.71 10.69
N ASP A 10 -12.71 -6.27 11.61
CA ASP A 10 -11.75 -5.19 11.39
C ASP A 10 -11.08 -5.50 10.05
N ASP A 11 -11.49 -4.76 9.02
CA ASP A 11 -11.05 -4.87 7.64
C ASP A 11 -9.54 -4.59 7.66
N VAL A 12 -8.77 -5.65 7.91
CA VAL A 12 -7.33 -5.66 7.66
C VAL A 12 -7.25 -5.57 6.15
N ASN A 13 -7.30 -4.35 5.63
CA ASN A 13 -7.12 -4.00 4.23
C ASN A 13 -5.96 -4.83 3.71
N ASP A 14 -6.28 -5.92 3.02
CA ASP A 14 -5.28 -6.89 2.65
C ASP A 14 -4.63 -6.34 1.39
N TYR A 15 -3.43 -5.81 1.56
CA TYR A 15 -2.70 -5.19 0.46
C TYR A 15 -2.18 -6.22 -0.56
N ASP A 16 -2.68 -7.46 -0.54
CA ASP A 16 -2.41 -8.50 -1.54
C ASP A 16 -2.86 -8.06 -2.93
N ALA A 17 -4.03 -7.42 -3.05
CA ALA A 17 -4.49 -6.86 -4.32
C ALA A 17 -3.53 -5.78 -4.87
N LEU A 18 -3.03 -4.91 -3.99
CA LEU A 18 -1.99 -3.94 -4.34
C LEU A 18 -0.70 -4.66 -4.74
N ARG A 19 -0.26 -5.66 -4.00
CA ARG A 19 0.93 -6.46 -4.31
C ARG A 19 0.83 -7.12 -5.67
N ASP A 20 -0.28 -7.79 -5.98
CA ASP A 20 -0.51 -8.47 -7.24
C ASP A 20 -0.55 -7.47 -8.41
N TYR A 21 -1.22 -6.33 -8.21
CA TYR A 21 -1.20 -5.22 -9.17
C TYR A 21 0.23 -4.75 -9.45
N LEU A 22 1.03 -4.49 -8.40
CA LEU A 22 2.41 -4.03 -8.54
C LEU A 22 3.29 -5.09 -9.23
N LYS A 23 3.11 -6.39 -8.95
CA LYS A 23 3.84 -7.50 -9.59
C LYS A 23 3.60 -7.56 -11.11
N LYS A 24 2.41 -7.16 -11.57
CA LYS A 24 2.07 -7.05 -13.00
C LYS A 24 2.72 -5.85 -13.68
N GLN A 25 3.24 -4.88 -12.94
CA GLN A 25 3.89 -3.71 -13.51
C GLN A 25 5.33 -4.01 -13.95
N HIS A 26 5.69 -3.51 -15.13
CA HIS A 26 7.03 -3.67 -15.71
C HIS A 26 7.89 -2.41 -15.61
N LEU A 27 7.28 -1.27 -15.27
CA LEU A 27 7.94 0.03 -15.24
C LEU A 27 8.97 0.13 -14.10
N PRO A 28 10.09 0.85 -14.31
CA PRO A 28 11.09 1.07 -13.26
C PRO A 28 10.56 1.97 -12.13
N GLU A 29 9.69 2.92 -12.47
CA GLU A 29 8.94 3.71 -11.49
C GLU A 29 7.63 4.22 -12.10
N PHE A 30 6.61 4.37 -11.27
CA PHE A 30 5.34 4.99 -11.62
C PHE A 30 4.68 5.57 -10.37
N VAL A 31 3.60 6.33 -10.55
CA VAL A 31 2.87 6.99 -9.47
C VAL A 31 1.42 6.52 -9.54
N LEU A 32 0.85 6.18 -8.38
CA LEU A 32 -0.59 5.98 -8.23
C LEU A 32 -1.11 7.02 -7.23
N THR A 33 -2.30 7.53 -7.51
CA THR A 33 -3.07 8.35 -6.55
C THR A 33 -3.69 7.47 -5.47
N PHE A 34 -4.13 8.09 -4.37
CA PHE A 34 -4.84 7.36 -3.31
C PHE A 34 -6.12 6.72 -3.85
N ASP A 35 -6.87 7.42 -4.68
CA ASP A 35 -8.08 6.91 -5.34
C ASP A 35 -7.78 5.66 -6.20
N GLU A 36 -6.71 5.68 -6.99
CA GLU A 36 -6.28 4.50 -7.76
C GLU A 36 -5.88 3.33 -6.85
N ILE A 37 -5.20 3.60 -5.74
CA ILE A 37 -4.82 2.56 -4.78
C ILE A 37 -6.07 1.97 -4.10
N GLU A 38 -7.00 2.82 -3.68
CA GLU A 38 -8.29 2.43 -3.08
C GLU A 38 -9.11 1.57 -4.05
N ALA A 39 -9.13 1.94 -5.33
CA ALA A 39 -9.77 1.14 -6.38
C ALA A 39 -9.08 -0.21 -6.62
N ILE A 40 -7.75 -0.31 -6.45
CA ILE A 40 -7.00 -1.57 -6.58
C ILE A 40 -7.27 -2.51 -5.39
N ILE A 41 -7.34 -1.97 -4.17
CA ILE A 41 -7.58 -2.76 -2.96
C ILE A 41 -9.06 -2.94 -2.63
N ASP A 42 -9.95 -2.35 -3.44
CA ASP A 42 -11.41 -2.31 -3.25
C ASP A 42 -11.81 -1.80 -1.84
N ALA A 43 -11.00 -0.90 -1.29
CA ALA A 43 -11.18 -0.42 0.08
C ALA A 43 -10.61 0.98 0.28
N ALA A 44 -11.20 1.72 1.22
CA ALA A 44 -10.73 3.05 1.57
C ALA A 44 -9.41 2.99 2.34
N LEU A 45 -8.47 3.87 1.98
CA LEU A 45 -7.21 3.99 2.68
C LEU A 45 -7.46 4.59 4.07
N PRO A 46 -6.78 4.09 5.12
CA PRO A 46 -6.91 4.66 6.44
C PRO A 46 -6.34 6.08 6.44
N ARG A 47 -6.84 6.94 7.36
CA ARG A 47 -6.33 8.32 7.54
C ARG A 47 -4.81 8.38 7.73
N ALA A 48 -4.19 7.31 8.24
CA ALA A 48 -2.75 7.18 8.37
C ALA A 48 -2.00 7.23 7.02
N ALA A 49 -2.62 6.81 5.92
CA ALA A 49 -2.04 6.85 4.56
C ALA A 49 -1.70 8.25 4.07
N HIS A 50 -2.28 9.30 4.66
CA HIS A 50 -1.89 10.68 4.39
C HIS A 50 -0.51 11.05 4.95
N ARG A 51 0.05 10.24 5.86
CA ARG A 51 1.38 10.49 6.43
C ARG A 51 2.46 9.86 5.53
N ALA A 52 3.53 10.61 5.25
CA ALA A 52 4.65 10.09 4.46
C ALA A 52 5.28 8.85 5.12
N SER A 53 5.41 8.90 6.45
CA SER A 53 5.85 7.78 7.29
C SER A 53 4.95 6.55 7.20
N TRP A 54 3.75 6.58 6.63
CA TRP A 54 2.98 5.36 6.39
C TRP A 54 3.55 4.55 5.21
N TRP A 55 4.00 5.24 4.17
CA TRP A 55 4.48 4.63 2.92
C TRP A 55 6.00 4.40 2.91
N GLU A 56 6.78 5.27 3.54
CA GLU A 56 8.24 5.28 3.42
C GLU A 56 8.92 4.11 4.16
N THR A 57 9.24 3.03 3.44
CA THR A 57 9.94 1.84 3.97
C THR A 57 11.35 2.16 4.51
N LEU A 58 12.10 3.04 3.84
CA LEU A 58 13.49 3.35 4.20
C LEU A 58 13.62 4.21 5.47
N ARG A 59 12.56 4.95 5.84
CA ARG A 59 12.58 5.89 6.97
C ARG A 59 12.23 5.23 8.31
N SER A 60 11.38 4.21 8.28
CA SER A 60 10.99 3.46 9.48
C SER A 60 11.09 1.95 9.24
N PRO A 61 12.29 1.37 9.09
CA PRO A 61 12.45 -0.07 8.82
C PRO A 61 11.96 -0.97 9.96
N GLN A 62 11.84 -0.46 11.19
CA GLN A 62 11.28 -1.19 12.34
C GLN A 62 9.76 -1.38 12.23
N GLU A 63 9.05 -0.53 11.50
CA GLU A 63 7.60 -0.58 11.40
C GLU A 63 7.19 -1.53 10.26
N LYS A 64 6.86 -2.77 10.65
CA LYS A 64 6.23 -3.76 9.77
C LYS A 64 4.76 -3.41 9.59
N MET A 65 4.49 -2.65 8.54
CA MET A 65 3.13 -2.29 8.15
C MET A 65 2.71 -3.12 6.93
N PRO A 66 1.46 -3.64 6.87
CA PRO A 66 1.03 -4.61 5.86
C PRO A 66 1.15 -4.08 4.43
N GLN A 67 0.86 -2.80 4.19
CA GLN A 67 1.02 -2.16 2.87
C GLN A 67 2.47 -2.13 2.41
N ARG A 68 3.42 -1.94 3.35
CA ARG A 68 4.84 -1.89 3.01
C ARG A 68 5.33 -3.27 2.66
N GLU A 69 4.92 -4.28 3.42
CA GLU A 69 5.25 -5.68 3.13
C GLU A 69 4.74 -6.05 1.73
N ALA A 70 3.49 -5.74 1.40
CA ALA A 70 2.94 -5.91 0.05
C ALA A 70 3.79 -5.23 -1.05
N CYS A 71 4.24 -3.98 -0.84
CA CYS A 71 5.10 -3.29 -1.80
C CYS A 71 6.46 -3.99 -1.97
N ILE A 72 7.10 -4.37 -0.86
CA ILE A 72 8.41 -5.03 -0.84
C ILE A 72 8.31 -6.41 -1.50
N GLU A 73 7.28 -7.19 -1.19
CA GLU A 73 7.00 -8.48 -1.82
C GLU A 73 6.76 -8.37 -3.33
N ALA A 74 6.20 -7.24 -3.79
CA ALA A 74 6.08 -6.93 -5.21
C ALA A 74 7.40 -6.43 -5.84
N GLY A 75 8.43 -6.15 -5.02
CA GLY A 75 9.73 -5.64 -5.48
C GLY A 75 9.75 -4.14 -5.72
N TYR A 76 8.89 -3.36 -5.06
CA TYR A 76 8.80 -1.91 -5.17
C TYR A 76 8.99 -1.23 -3.80
N ILE A 77 9.62 -0.06 -3.83
CA ILE A 77 9.69 0.89 -2.72
C ILE A 77 8.60 1.93 -2.93
N ALA A 78 7.72 2.06 -1.95
CA ALA A 78 6.70 3.11 -1.94
C ALA A 78 7.26 4.40 -1.32
N THR A 79 6.95 5.55 -1.94
CA THR A 79 7.34 6.87 -1.43
C THR A 79 6.23 7.87 -1.72
N ARG A 80 5.65 8.43 -0.65
CA ARG A 80 4.61 9.47 -0.78
C ARG A 80 5.15 10.68 -1.52
N GLN A 81 4.39 11.18 -2.49
CA GLN A 81 4.74 12.39 -3.24
C GLN A 81 4.38 13.66 -2.46
N ALA A 82 5.03 14.78 -2.80
CA ALA A 82 4.82 16.08 -2.16
C ALA A 82 3.40 16.63 -2.38
N ASP A 83 2.76 16.25 -3.48
CA ASP A 83 1.36 16.56 -3.82
C ASP A 83 0.35 15.97 -2.81
N GLY A 84 0.78 14.94 -2.07
CA GLY A 84 0.12 14.52 -0.85
C GLY A 84 -1.12 13.64 -0.98
N LYS A 85 -1.51 13.33 -2.22
CA LYS A 85 -2.58 12.40 -2.60
C LYS A 85 -2.08 11.25 -3.48
N SER A 86 -0.75 11.05 -3.55
CA SER A 86 -0.13 10.08 -4.45
C SER A 86 1.11 9.44 -3.87
N VAL A 87 1.41 8.23 -4.35
CA VAL A 87 2.53 7.39 -3.95
C VAL A 87 3.30 6.99 -5.20
N LYS A 88 4.60 7.25 -5.20
CA LYS A 88 5.52 6.73 -6.20
C LYS A 88 5.97 5.33 -5.79
N PHE A 89 5.85 4.39 -6.70
CA PHE A 89 6.40 3.05 -6.59
C PHE A 89 7.63 2.98 -7.46
N LYS A 90 8.79 2.77 -6.84
CA LYS A 90 10.07 2.62 -7.53
C LYS A 90 10.57 1.19 -7.37
N ARG A 91 10.89 0.53 -8.48
CA ARG A 91 11.39 -0.84 -8.46
C ARG A 91 12.68 -0.93 -7.66
N MET A 92 12.75 -1.91 -6.78
CA MET A 92 13.96 -2.19 -6.02
C MET A 92 15.08 -2.61 -6.98
N PRO A 93 16.31 -2.12 -6.78
CA PRO A 93 17.46 -2.68 -7.48
C PRO A 93 17.56 -4.16 -7.08
N LYS A 94 17.50 -5.07 -8.05
CA LYS A 94 17.79 -6.48 -7.78
C LYS A 94 19.23 -6.57 -7.26
N PRO A 95 19.49 -7.21 -6.11
CA PRO A 95 20.86 -7.57 -5.78
C PRO A 95 21.37 -8.48 -6.92
N ARG A 96 22.50 -8.08 -7.50
CA ARG A 96 23.21 -8.84 -8.54
C ARG A 96 23.88 -10.07 -7.95
#